data_AF-A0A316Q2H2-F1
#
_entry.id   AF-A0A316Q2H2-F1
#
_cell.length_a   1.000
_cell.length_b   1.000
_cell.length_c   1.000
_cell.angle_alpha   90.00
_cell.angle_beta   90.00
_cell.angle_gamma   90.00
#
_symmetry.space_group_name_H-M   'P 1'
#
loop_
_entity.id
_entity.type
_entity.pdbx_description
1 polymer ?
#
loop_
_entity_poly.entity_id
_entity_poly.type
_entity_poly.pdbx_seq_one_letter_code
_entity_poly.pdbx_strand_id
1 'polypeptide(L)'
;MAKSAIHIGILDYTPFPEHPLFYSKNQIMDINTHRIYSDKFSLYVLDLSQIDLATKEDCFWQIEEWAKLFKATTWEEIKMIADKNEYLTETSNTLCDLYADRNVRERCLDRIEYNLRMKRYEDAIKEKDATIKELVAENAKALEEKDALIRKLMEENAKLKQQK
;
A
#
# COMPACT_ATOMS: atom_id res chain seq x y z
N MET A 1 -23.75 9.17 -29.47
CA MET A 1 -23.35 8.01 -28.63
C MET A 1 -22.32 8.46 -27.62
N ALA A 2 -22.37 7.99 -26.36
CA ALA A 2 -21.35 8.29 -25.35
C ALA A 2 -20.03 7.56 -25.67
N LYS A 3 -18.90 8.28 -25.58
CA LYS A 3 -17.53 7.76 -25.73
C LYS A 3 -17.17 6.87 -24.53
N SER A 4 -16.33 5.87 -24.75
CA SER A 4 -15.81 5.03 -23.68
C SER A 4 -14.82 5.79 -22.80
N ALA A 5 -14.82 5.50 -21.51
CA ALA A 5 -13.88 6.00 -20.52
C ALA A 5 -12.99 4.84 -20.06
N ILE A 6 -11.69 5.02 -20.20
CA ILE A 6 -10.69 4.02 -19.84
C ILE A 6 -9.92 4.54 -18.63
N HIS A 7 -9.87 3.74 -17.56
CA HIS A 7 -8.99 3.97 -16.43
C HIS A 7 -7.88 2.93 -16.45
N ILE A 8 -6.64 3.36 -16.18
CA ILE A 8 -5.48 2.47 -16.09
C ILE A 8 -4.87 2.66 -14.69
N GLY A 9 -4.95 1.60 -13.88
CA GLY A 9 -4.26 1.52 -12.60
C GLY A 9 -2.93 0.79 -12.77
N ILE A 10 -1.85 1.37 -12.26
CA ILE A 10 -0.52 0.75 -12.23
C ILE A 10 -0.16 0.55 -10.77
N LEU A 11 0.09 -0.69 -10.37
CA LEU A 11 0.32 -1.09 -8.98
C LEU A 11 1.70 -1.73 -8.82
N ASP A 12 2.34 -1.50 -7.68
CA ASP A 12 3.58 -2.17 -7.27
C ASP A 12 3.33 -3.31 -6.26
N TYR A 13 2.08 -3.70 -6.06
CA TYR A 13 1.64 -4.80 -5.21
C TYR A 13 0.46 -5.56 -5.84
N THR A 14 0.27 -6.81 -5.42
CA THR A 14 -0.82 -7.67 -5.89
C THR A 14 -2.09 -7.50 -5.06
N PRO A 15 -3.18 -6.97 -5.63
CA PRO A 15 -4.44 -6.77 -4.89
C PRO A 15 -5.17 -8.10 -4.57
N PHE A 16 -4.91 -9.17 -5.35
CA PHE A 16 -5.52 -10.49 -5.16
C PHE A 16 -4.45 -11.59 -5.09
N PRO A 17 -3.77 -11.78 -3.93
CA PRO A 17 -2.62 -12.69 -3.82
C PRO A 17 -2.92 -14.16 -4.12
N GLU A 18 -4.17 -14.61 -3.91
CA GLU A 18 -4.58 -16.00 -4.17
C GLU A 18 -4.70 -16.30 -5.68
N HIS A 19 -4.99 -15.27 -6.48
CA HIS A 19 -5.16 -15.35 -7.92
C HIS A 19 -4.46 -14.16 -8.60
N PRO A 20 -3.12 -14.12 -8.56
CA PRO A 20 -2.35 -13.01 -9.11
C PRO A 20 -2.52 -12.93 -10.62
N LEU A 21 -2.67 -11.72 -11.14
CA LEU A 21 -2.72 -11.43 -12.58
C LEU A 21 -1.75 -10.30 -12.89
N PHE A 22 -0.97 -10.46 -13.97
CA PHE A 22 -0.10 -9.39 -14.47
C PHE A 22 -0.91 -8.21 -14.98
N TYR A 23 -1.88 -8.48 -15.84
CA TYR A 23 -2.73 -7.48 -16.46
C TYR A 23 -4.18 -7.95 -16.43
N SER A 24 -5.10 -7.07 -16.03
CA SER A 24 -6.52 -7.41 -15.95
C SER A 24 -7.40 -6.30 -16.47
N LYS A 25 -8.50 -6.70 -17.12
CA LYS A 25 -9.57 -5.82 -17.56
C LYS A 25 -10.79 -6.06 -16.69
N ASN A 26 -11.19 -5.04 -15.95
CA ASN A 26 -12.26 -5.09 -14.97
C ASN A 26 -13.40 -4.16 -15.41
N GLN A 27 -14.63 -4.60 -15.16
CA GLN A 27 -15.85 -3.85 -15.46
C GLN A 27 -16.69 -3.70 -14.20
N ILE A 28 -17.47 -2.63 -14.15
CA ILE A 28 -18.42 -2.42 -13.06
C ILE A 28 -19.63 -3.34 -13.28
N MET A 29 -20.03 -4.05 -12.24
CA MET A 29 -21.23 -4.89 -12.24
C MET A 29 -22.16 -4.52 -11.10
N ASP A 30 -23.47 -4.70 -11.31
CA ASP A 30 -24.46 -4.67 -10.24
C ASP A 30 -24.28 -5.91 -9.34
N ILE A 31 -24.19 -5.70 -8.03
CA ILE A 31 -23.85 -6.76 -7.07
C ILE A 31 -24.99 -7.78 -6.92
N ASN A 32 -26.25 -7.36 -7.03
CA ASN A 32 -27.40 -8.24 -6.78
C ASN A 32 -27.75 -9.10 -8.00
N THR A 33 -27.68 -8.49 -9.19
CA THR A 33 -28.08 -9.12 -10.45
C THR A 33 -26.90 -9.69 -11.23
N HIS A 34 -25.67 -9.37 -10.80
CA HIS A 34 -24.44 -9.66 -11.51
C HIS A 34 -24.38 -9.11 -12.95
N ARG A 35 -25.25 -8.15 -13.28
CA ARG A 35 -25.30 -7.54 -14.60
C ARG A 35 -24.18 -6.53 -14.74
N ILE A 36 -23.41 -6.62 -15.83
CA ILE A 36 -22.42 -5.60 -16.20
C ILE A 36 -23.15 -4.28 -16.44
N TYR A 37 -22.74 -3.24 -15.72
CA TYR A 37 -23.35 -1.92 -15.78
C TYR A 37 -23.17 -1.29 -17.16
N SER A 38 -21.93 -1.27 -17.65
CA SER A 38 -21.59 -0.83 -19.00
C SER A 38 -20.21 -1.33 -19.40
N ASP A 39 -20.05 -1.67 -20.66
CA ASP A 39 -18.76 -1.93 -21.29
C ASP A 39 -17.99 -0.64 -21.64
N LYS A 40 -18.65 0.52 -21.55
CA LYS A 40 -18.06 1.83 -21.87
C LYS A 40 -17.12 2.35 -20.82
N PHE A 41 -17.21 1.87 -19.58
CA PHE A 41 -16.22 2.14 -18.55
C PHE A 41 -15.44 0.87 -18.29
N SER A 42 -14.13 0.89 -18.56
CA SER A 42 -13.24 -0.25 -18.31
C SER A 42 -12.05 0.19 -17.47
N LEU A 43 -11.78 -0.59 -16.43
CA LEU A 43 -10.62 -0.44 -15.55
C LEU A 43 -9.58 -1.49 -15.95
N TYR A 44 -8.46 -1.04 -16.48
CA TYR A 44 -7.29 -1.89 -16.70
C TYR A 44 -6.35 -1.76 -15.51
N VAL A 45 -5.90 -2.88 -14.97
CA VAL A 45 -4.95 -2.91 -13.84
C VAL A 45 -3.70 -3.66 -14.28
N LEU A 46 -2.57 -2.97 -14.19
CA LEU A 46 -1.23 -3.50 -14.43
C LEU A 46 -0.51 -3.69 -13.09
N ASP A 47 -0.12 -4.91 -12.77
CA ASP A 47 0.62 -5.27 -11.56
C ASP A 47 2.11 -5.47 -11.87
N LEU A 48 2.94 -4.51 -11.46
CA LEU A 48 4.39 -4.51 -11.67
C LEU A 48 5.13 -5.56 -10.82
N SER A 49 4.48 -6.14 -9.81
CA SER A 49 5.03 -7.23 -9.02
C SER A 49 4.89 -8.59 -9.71
N GLN A 50 3.98 -8.70 -10.70
CA GLN A 50 3.62 -9.96 -11.36
C GLN A 50 4.00 -10.00 -12.85
N ILE A 51 5.05 -9.30 -13.27
CA ILE A 51 5.51 -9.26 -14.68
C ILE A 51 5.75 -10.66 -15.25
N ASP A 52 6.23 -11.59 -14.41
CA ASP A 52 6.50 -12.98 -14.82
C ASP A 52 5.22 -13.76 -15.20
N LEU A 53 4.04 -13.25 -14.83
CA LEU A 53 2.73 -13.81 -15.18
C LEU A 53 2.15 -13.22 -16.48
N ALA A 54 2.93 -12.44 -17.24
CA ALA A 54 2.48 -11.89 -18.51
C ALA A 54 2.04 -13.00 -19.47
N THR A 55 0.83 -12.86 -20.01
CA THR A 55 0.29 -13.79 -20.99
C THR A 55 0.92 -13.57 -22.36
N LYS A 56 0.71 -14.53 -23.28
CA LYS A 56 1.15 -14.36 -24.68
C LYS A 56 0.52 -13.15 -25.36
N GLU A 57 -0.71 -12.79 -24.98
CA GLU A 57 -1.38 -11.60 -25.51
C GLU A 57 -0.76 -10.33 -24.94
N ASP A 58 -0.44 -10.30 -23.64
CA ASP A 58 0.27 -9.18 -23.03
C ASP A 58 1.63 -8.94 -23.70
N CYS A 59 2.39 -10.01 -23.96
CA CYS A 59 3.65 -9.95 -24.69
C CYS A 59 3.49 -9.51 -26.15
N PHE A 60 2.42 -9.96 -26.82
CA PHE A 60 2.14 -9.55 -28.19
C PHE A 60 1.92 -8.03 -28.29
N TRP A 61 1.21 -7.47 -27.30
CA TRP A 61 0.99 -6.02 -27.19
C TRP A 61 2.10 -5.28 -26.43
N GLN A 62 3.18 -5.97 -26.04
CA GLN A 62 4.35 -5.43 -25.35
C GLN A 62 4.05 -4.78 -23.99
N ILE A 63 2.98 -5.20 -23.30
CA ILE A 63 2.55 -4.64 -22.01
C ILE A 63 3.61 -4.92 -20.93
N GLU A 64 4.29 -6.05 -21.00
CA GLU A 64 5.43 -6.41 -20.15
C GLU A 64 6.62 -5.47 -20.34
N GLU A 65 6.84 -4.94 -21.55
CA GLU A 65 7.91 -3.97 -21.78
C GLU A 65 7.58 -2.61 -21.15
N TRP A 66 6.31 -2.18 -21.20
CA TRP A 66 5.84 -1.02 -20.42
C TRP A 66 5.99 -1.24 -18.92
N ALA A 67 5.66 -2.43 -18.41
CA ALA A 67 5.83 -2.74 -17.00
C ALA A 67 7.31 -2.71 -16.58
N LYS A 68 8.22 -3.26 -17.40
CA LYS A 68 9.66 -3.17 -17.18
C LYS A 68 10.14 -1.72 -17.19
N LEU A 69 9.64 -0.89 -18.11
CA LEU A 69 9.96 0.54 -18.18
C LEU A 69 9.57 1.26 -16.87
N PHE A 70 8.36 1.03 -16.37
CA PHE A 70 7.90 1.65 -15.12
C PHE A 70 8.62 1.14 -13.86
N LYS A 71 9.15 -0.09 -13.91
CA LYS A 71 9.90 -0.71 -12.81
C LYS A 71 11.39 -0.41 -12.84
N ALA A 72 11.92 0.06 -13.97
CA ALA A 72 13.33 0.39 -14.13
C ALA A 72 13.78 1.43 -13.10
N THR A 73 14.99 1.26 -12.57
CA THR A 73 15.54 2.12 -11.52
C THR A 73 16.71 2.96 -12.01
N THR A 74 17.23 2.64 -13.19
CA THR A 74 18.37 3.32 -13.81
C THR A 74 18.04 3.85 -15.20
N TRP A 75 18.76 4.89 -15.62
CA TRP A 75 18.58 5.47 -16.97
C TRP A 75 19.07 4.52 -18.06
N GLU A 76 20.07 3.70 -17.77
CA GLU A 76 20.56 2.67 -18.67
C GLU A 76 19.48 1.62 -18.94
N GLU A 77 18.79 1.13 -17.90
CA GLU A 77 17.65 0.20 -18.06
C GLU A 77 16.52 0.82 -18.87
N ILE A 78 16.16 2.07 -18.56
CA ILE A 78 15.13 2.81 -19.30
C ILE A 78 15.48 2.87 -20.79
N LYS A 79 16.71 3.27 -21.14
CA LYS A 79 17.16 3.35 -22.54
C LYS A 79 17.16 2.00 -23.24
N MET A 80 17.65 0.94 -22.57
CA MET A 80 17.65 -0.42 -23.13
C MET A 80 16.24 -0.93 -23.43
N ILE A 81 15.25 -0.57 -22.62
CA ILE A 81 13.84 -0.95 -22.82
C ILE A 81 13.21 -0.08 -23.91
N ALA A 82 13.49 1.23 -23.89
CA ALA A 82 12.99 2.22 -24.83
C ALA A 82 13.31 1.87 -26.28
N ASP A 83 14.55 1.47 -26.55
CA ASP A 83 15.05 1.15 -27.90
C ASP A 83 14.26 0.05 -28.63
N LYS A 84 13.38 -0.68 -27.93
CA LYS A 84 12.51 -1.71 -28.49
C LYS A 84 11.29 -1.16 -29.23
N ASN A 85 10.80 0.03 -28.89
CA ASN A 85 9.53 0.56 -29.42
C ASN A 85 9.52 2.10 -29.44
N GLU A 86 9.08 2.71 -30.54
CA GLU A 86 8.98 4.16 -30.71
C GLU A 86 8.19 4.86 -29.59
N TYR A 87 7.11 4.26 -29.10
CA TYR A 87 6.31 4.82 -28.01
C TYR A 87 7.03 4.75 -26.66
N LEU A 88 7.82 3.69 -26.42
CA LEU A 88 8.64 3.58 -25.22
C LEU A 88 9.79 4.60 -25.28
N THR A 89 10.36 4.83 -26.47
CA THR A 89 11.36 5.89 -26.72
C THR A 89 10.80 7.28 -26.45
N GLU A 90 9.64 7.62 -27.01
CA GLU A 90 8.99 8.91 -26.78
C GLU A 90 8.67 9.12 -25.30
N THR A 91 8.15 8.09 -24.63
CA THR A 91 7.88 8.13 -23.18
C THR A 91 9.17 8.33 -22.39
N SER A 92 10.24 7.63 -22.74
CA SER A 92 11.54 7.74 -22.05
C SER A 92 12.17 9.10 -22.24
N ASN A 93 12.04 9.71 -23.42
CA ASN A 93 12.48 11.08 -23.68
C ASN A 93 11.65 12.08 -22.88
N THR A 94 10.32 11.91 -22.84
CA THR A 94 9.44 12.75 -22.01
C THR A 94 9.78 12.62 -20.52
N LEU A 95 10.08 11.40 -20.04
CA LEU A 95 10.57 11.19 -18.69
C LEU A 95 11.90 11.90 -18.47
N CYS A 96 12.86 11.78 -19.39
CA CYS A 96 14.12 12.53 -19.32
C CYS A 96 13.87 14.04 -19.19
N ASP A 97 13.00 14.61 -20.01
CA ASP A 97 12.68 16.04 -20.01
C ASP A 97 11.99 16.47 -18.70
N LEU A 98 11.04 15.68 -18.21
CA LEU A 98 10.37 15.92 -16.93
C LEU A 98 11.33 15.81 -15.74
N TYR A 99 12.30 14.89 -15.77
CA TYR A 99 13.32 14.77 -14.73
C TYR A 99 14.41 15.84 -14.85
N ALA A 100 14.67 16.35 -16.06
CA ALA A 100 15.57 17.48 -16.30
C ALA A 100 14.97 18.81 -15.81
N ASP A 101 13.63 18.93 -15.76
CA ASP A 101 12.97 20.06 -15.11
C ASP A 101 13.11 19.97 -13.58
N ARG A 102 14.00 20.82 -13.06
CA ARG A 102 14.31 20.97 -11.63
C ARG A 102 13.07 21.09 -10.75
N ASN A 103 12.02 21.77 -11.22
CA ASN A 103 10.80 22.00 -10.42
C ASN A 103 9.93 20.75 -10.31
N VAL A 104 9.94 19.87 -11.33
CA VAL A 104 9.24 18.58 -11.28
C VAL A 104 10.00 17.64 -10.34
N ARG A 105 11.33 17.61 -10.45
CA ARG A 105 12.18 16.86 -9.52
C ARG A 105 11.98 17.26 -8.07
N GLU A 106 11.95 18.57 -7.78
CA GLU A 106 11.77 19.09 -6.42
C GLU A 106 10.41 18.67 -5.84
N ARG A 107 9.31 18.83 -6.59
CA ARG A 107 7.98 18.38 -6.15
C ARG A 107 7.87 16.87 -5.91
N CYS A 108 8.57 16.06 -6.71
CA CYS A 108 8.62 14.61 -6.50
C CYS A 108 9.42 14.26 -5.23
N LEU A 109 10.55 14.93 -4.99
CA LEU A 109 11.34 14.77 -3.76
C LEU A 109 10.53 15.18 -2.53
N ASP A 110 9.82 16.31 -2.58
CA ASP A 110 8.94 16.77 -1.51
C ASP A 110 7.86 15.73 -1.19
N ARG A 111 7.26 15.13 -2.23
CA ARG A 111 6.24 14.09 -2.07
C ARG A 111 6.81 12.80 -1.47
N ILE A 112 8.01 12.38 -1.89
CA ILE A 112 8.69 11.21 -1.32
C ILE A 112 9.04 11.47 0.15
N GLU A 113 9.57 12.66 0.47
CA GLU A 113 9.91 13.05 1.84
C GLU A 113 8.67 13.10 2.72
N TYR A 114 7.56 13.66 2.21
CA TYR A 114 6.27 13.65 2.91
C TYR A 114 5.81 12.22 3.22
N ASN A 115 5.81 11.32 2.23
CA ASN A 115 5.38 9.94 2.41
C ASN A 115 6.26 9.19 3.42
N LEU A 116 7.59 9.37 3.34
CA LEU A 116 8.53 8.78 4.30
C LEU A 116 8.30 9.31 5.71
N ARG A 117 8.04 10.61 5.85
CA ARG A 117 7.72 11.24 7.14
C ARG A 117 6.42 10.70 7.72
N MET A 118 5.39 10.54 6.90
CA MET A 118 4.10 9.95 7.32
C MET A 118 4.28 8.52 7.79
N LYS A 119 5.00 7.69 7.03
CA LYS A 119 5.31 6.31 7.43
C LYS A 119 6.07 6.24 8.76
N ARG A 120 7.06 7.12 8.97
CA ARG A 120 7.77 7.22 10.27
C ARG A 120 6.83 7.59 11.42
N TYR A 121 5.86 8.47 11.20
CA TYR A 121 4.87 8.79 12.22
C TYR A 121 3.96 7.60 12.53
N GLU A 122 3.48 6.90 11.51
CA GLU A 122 2.67 5.69 11.69
C GLU A 122 3.43 4.61 12.46
N ASP A 123 4.70 4.37 12.14
CA ASP A 123 5.54 3.40 12.83
C ASP A 123 5.78 3.82 14.29
N ALA A 124 6.06 5.10 14.54
CA ALA A 124 6.24 5.62 15.90
C ALA A 124 4.94 5.58 16.73
N ILE A 125 3.77 5.78 16.10
CA ILE A 125 2.47 5.63 16.77
C ILE A 125 2.26 4.17 17.14
N LYS A 126 2.52 3.22 16.23
CA LYS A 126 2.41 1.79 16.51
C LYS A 126 3.31 1.36 17.66
N GLU A 127 4.56 1.84 17.68
CA GLU A 127 5.51 1.57 18.76
C GLU A 127 4.99 2.11 20.10
N LYS A 128 4.52 3.36 20.13
CA LYS A 128 3.94 3.96 21.34
C LYS A 128 2.68 3.23 21.81
N ASP A 129 1.80 2.83 20.90
CA ASP A 129 0.58 2.09 21.23
C ASP A 129 0.91 0.72 21.81
N ALA A 130 1.97 0.06 21.33
CA ALA A 130 2.46 -1.18 21.94
C ALA A 130 2.96 -0.95 23.37
N THR A 131 3.81 0.06 23.58
CA THR A 131 4.32 0.42 24.91
C THR A 131 3.20 0.82 25.88
N ILE A 132 2.20 1.58 25.43
CA ILE A 132 1.05 1.96 26.26
C ILE A 132 0.28 0.72 26.67
N LYS A 133 0.03 -0.23 25.75
CA LYS A 133 -0.67 -1.49 26.08
C LYS A 133 0.08 -2.29 27.15
N GLU A 134 1.41 -2.38 27.03
CA GLU A 134 2.24 -3.06 28.04
C GLU A 134 2.14 -2.37 29.41
N LEU A 135 2.32 -1.05 29.47
CA LEU A 135 2.23 -0.28 30.71
C LEU A 135 0.83 -0.36 31.35
N VAL A 136 -0.23 -0.37 30.55
CA VAL A 136 -1.61 -0.55 31.05
C VAL A 136 -1.79 -1.94 31.65
N ALA A 137 -1.26 -2.98 31.00
CA ALA A 137 -1.31 -4.34 31.52
C ALA A 137 -0.52 -4.51 32.83
N GLU A 138 0.66 -3.88 32.93
CA GLU A 138 1.46 -3.87 34.17
C GLU A 138 0.75 -3.14 35.32
N ASN A 139 0.19 -1.95 35.04
CA ASN A 139 -0.55 -1.18 36.05
C ASN A 139 -1.81 -1.91 36.54
N ALA A 140 -2.51 -2.62 35.65
CA ALA A 140 -3.68 -3.42 36.03
C ALA A 140 -3.29 -4.52 37.03
N LYS A 141 -2.19 -5.25 36.76
CA LYS A 141 -1.67 -6.28 37.68
C LYS A 141 -1.28 -5.68 39.04
N ALA A 142 -0.55 -4.56 39.04
CA ALA A 142 -0.14 -3.90 40.27
C ALA A 142 -1.34 -3.39 41.10
N LEU A 143 -2.43 -2.99 40.45
CA LEU A 143 -3.66 -2.58 41.13
C LEU A 143 -4.35 -3.78 41.79
N GLU A 144 -4.45 -4.92 41.09
CA GLU A 144 -5.00 -6.15 41.65
C GLU A 144 -4.22 -6.63 42.89
N GLU A 145 -2.89 -6.56 42.84
CA GLU A 145 -2.02 -6.90 43.98
C GLU A 145 -2.27 -5.98 45.19
N LYS A 146 -2.38 -4.67 44.95
CA LYS A 146 -2.67 -3.69 46.00
C LYS A 146 -4.06 -3.89 46.60
N ASP A 147 -5.08 -4.13 45.78
CA ASP A 147 -6.44 -4.39 46.24
C ASP A 147 -6.52 -5.68 47.08
N ALA A 148 -5.79 -6.73 46.69
CA ALA A 148 -5.68 -7.95 47.46
C ALA A 148 -5.01 -7.72 48.84
N LEU A 149 -3.96 -6.90 48.89
CA LEU A 149 -3.28 -6.54 50.14
C LEU A 149 -4.19 -5.69 51.05
N ILE A 150 -4.92 -4.72 50.49
CA ILE A 150 -5.87 -3.88 51.23
C ILE A 150 -6.95 -4.76 51.88
N ARG A 151 -7.50 -5.73 51.14
CA ARG A 151 -8.49 -6.68 51.69
C ARG A 151 -7.93 -7.45 52.89
N LYS A 152 -6.71 -7.99 52.77
CA LYS A 152 -6.06 -8.70 53.89
C LYS A 152 -5.88 -7.80 55.12
N LEU A 153 -5.39 -6.57 54.93
CA LEU A 153 -5.20 -5.62 56.03
C LEU A 153 -6.53 -5.19 56.67
N MET A 154 -7.61 -5.05 55.89
CA MET A 154 -8.94 -4.78 56.41
C MET A 154 -9.47 -5.93 57.28
N GLU A 155 -9.28 -7.18 56.85
CA GLU A 155 -9.65 -8.37 57.62
C GLU A 155 -8.86 -8.48 58.94
N GLU A 156 -7.55 -8.24 58.91
CA GLU A 156 -6.71 -8.25 60.11
C GLU A 156 -7.12 -7.17 61.12
N ASN A 157 -7.37 -5.94 60.63
CA ASN A 157 -7.84 -4.84 61.48
C ASN A 157 -9.22 -5.13 62.11
N ALA A 158 -10.12 -5.78 61.38
CA ALA A 158 -11.43 -6.17 61.91
C ALA A 158 -11.29 -7.21 63.04
N LYS A 159 -10.40 -8.20 62.87
CA LYS A 159 -10.12 -9.21 63.90
C LYS A 159 -9.51 -8.59 65.17
N LEU A 160 -8.56 -7.68 65.03
CA LEU A 160 -7.93 -6.99 66.17
C LEU A 160 -8.91 -6.14 66.97
N LYS A 161 -9.90 -5.50 66.32
CA LYS A 161 -10.94 -4.73 67.00
C LYS A 161 -11.91 -5.60 67.81
N GLN A 162 -12.10 -6.87 67.45
CA GLN A 162 -12.95 -7.80 68.19
C GLN A 162 -12.27 -8.42 69.43
N GLN A 163 -10.95 -8.27 69.56
CA GLN A 163 -10.15 -8.80 70.68
C GLN A 163 -9.90 -7.78 71.81
N LYS A 164 -10.39 -6.54 71.67
CA LYS A 164 -10.40 -5.51 72.71
C LYS A 164 -11.80 -5.31 73.26
#